data_AF-A0A2K6FMZ9-F1
#
_entry.id   AF-A0A2K6FMZ9-F1
#
_cell.length_a   1.000
_cell.length_b   1.000
_cell.length_c   1.000
_cell.angle_alpha   90.00
_cell.angle_beta   90.00
_cell.angle_gamma   90.00
#
_symmetry.space_group_name_H-M   'P 1'
#
loop_
_entity.id
_entity.type
_entity.pdbx_description
1 polymer ?
#
loop_
_entity_poly.entity_id
_entity_poly.type
_entity_poly.pdbx_seq_one_letter_code
_entity_poly.pdbx_strand_id
1 'polypeptide(L)'
;MPESNLAERSYRSEGQVSGAKVIAQALKTQGVEYMFGIVGIPVTEIAVAAQELGIRYIGMRNEQAVSMDAGRRMPGVCLVVSGPGLIHALGGMANANMNC
;
A
#
# COMPACT_ATOMS: atom_id res chain seq x y z
N MET A 1 -0.20 -46.72 6.96
CA MET A 1 -1.12 -46.24 5.90
C MET A 1 -0.91 -44.74 5.74
N PRO A 2 -0.46 -44.23 4.58
CA PRO A 2 -0.26 -42.81 4.34
C PRO A 2 -1.18 -42.33 3.19
N GLU A 3 -2.44 -42.01 3.49
CA GLU A 3 -3.40 -41.47 2.49
C GLU A 3 -4.04 -40.14 2.94
N SER A 4 -3.33 -39.33 3.74
CA SER A 4 -3.87 -38.05 4.23
C SER A 4 -3.23 -36.78 3.67
N ASN A 5 -2.27 -36.87 2.72
CA ASN A 5 -1.48 -35.69 2.28
C ASN A 5 -1.63 -35.32 0.78
N LEU A 6 -2.55 -35.96 0.05
CA LEU A 6 -2.80 -35.64 -1.36
C LEU A 6 -3.88 -34.57 -1.55
N ALA A 7 -4.84 -34.46 -0.61
CA ALA A 7 -5.94 -33.48 -0.68
C ALA A 7 -5.53 -32.06 -0.24
N GLU A 8 -4.56 -31.90 0.65
CA GLU A 8 -4.05 -30.57 1.05
C GLU A 8 -3.12 -29.95 0.00
N ARG A 9 -2.42 -30.79 -0.77
CA ARG A 9 -1.45 -30.33 -1.77
C ARG A 9 -2.10 -29.83 -3.06
N SER A 10 -3.36 -30.21 -3.32
CA SER A 10 -4.14 -29.79 -4.49
C SER A 10 -4.89 -28.45 -4.31
N TYR A 11 -4.90 -27.84 -3.11
CA TYR A 11 -5.52 -26.53 -2.87
C TYR A 11 -4.55 -25.34 -3.07
N ARG A 12 -3.29 -25.58 -3.48
CA ARG A 12 -2.39 -24.50 -3.92
C ARG A 12 -2.69 -24.13 -5.37
N SER A 13 -3.83 -23.46 -5.51
CA SER A 13 -4.44 -22.94 -6.73
C SER A 13 -3.45 -22.18 -7.63
N GLU A 14 -3.36 -22.64 -8.87
CA GLU A 14 -3.25 -21.76 -10.03
C GLU A 14 -4.42 -20.77 -9.93
N GLY A 15 -4.15 -19.53 -9.50
CA GLY A 15 -5.17 -18.51 -9.25
C GLY A 15 -5.03 -17.67 -7.97
N GLN A 16 -4.03 -17.91 -7.11
CA GLN A 16 -3.80 -17.02 -5.96
C GLN A 16 -3.27 -15.65 -6.42
N VAL A 17 -4.16 -14.64 -6.38
CA VAL A 17 -3.80 -13.24 -6.64
C VAL A 17 -3.26 -12.61 -5.36
N SER A 18 -2.08 -11.99 -5.43
CA SER A 18 -1.53 -11.22 -4.30
C SER A 18 -2.41 -10.01 -3.99
N GLY A 19 -2.80 -9.85 -2.73
CA GLY A 19 -3.58 -8.68 -2.28
C GLY A 19 -2.87 -7.35 -2.57
N ALA A 20 -1.54 -7.32 -2.49
CA ALA A 20 -0.75 -6.13 -2.85
C ALA A 20 -0.93 -5.74 -4.32
N LYS A 21 -0.98 -6.72 -5.24
CA LYS A 21 -1.24 -6.47 -6.67
C LYS A 21 -2.66 -5.97 -6.90
N VAL A 22 -3.65 -6.50 -6.17
CA VAL A 22 -5.04 -6.01 -6.24
C VAL A 22 -5.12 -4.54 -5.81
N ILE A 23 -4.48 -4.18 -4.69
CA ILE A 23 -4.42 -2.81 -4.19
C ILE A 23 -3.75 -1.90 -5.22
N ALA A 24 -2.57 -2.28 -5.72
CA ALA A 24 -1.83 -1.50 -6.70
C ALA A 24 -2.65 -1.27 -7.99
N GLN A 25 -3.33 -2.30 -8.49
CA GLN A 25 -4.18 -2.19 -9.67
C GLN A 25 -5.38 -1.27 -9.45
N ALA A 26 -6.01 -1.34 -8.27
CA ALA A 26 -7.12 -0.46 -7.91
C ALA A 26 -6.67 1.01 -7.86
N LEU A 27 -5.53 1.30 -7.21
CA LEU A 27 -4.95 2.64 -7.15
C LEU A 27 -4.61 3.17 -8.55
N LYS A 28 -3.99 2.34 -9.39
CA LYS A 28 -3.67 2.72 -10.77
C LYS A 28 -4.93 3.05 -11.57
N THR A 29 -5.98 2.26 -11.41
CA THR A 29 -7.27 2.46 -12.09
C THR A 29 -7.94 3.78 -11.66
N GLN A 30 -7.72 4.22 -10.43
CA GLN A 30 -8.17 5.52 -9.92
C GLN A 30 -7.32 6.71 -10.41
N GLY A 31 -6.28 6.48 -11.22
CA GLY A 31 -5.42 7.54 -11.74
C GLY A 31 -4.32 7.98 -10.78
N VAL A 32 -4.00 7.17 -9.75
CA VAL A 32 -2.88 7.49 -8.84
C VAL A 32 -1.55 7.43 -9.59
N GLU A 33 -0.83 8.55 -9.58
CA GLU A 33 0.51 8.67 -10.16
C GLU A 33 1.62 8.62 -9.10
N TYR A 34 1.32 9.08 -7.88
CA TYR A 34 2.31 9.25 -6.81
C TYR A 34 1.88 8.55 -5.53
N MET A 35 2.83 7.85 -4.93
CA MET A 35 2.69 7.22 -3.62
C MET A 35 3.81 7.71 -2.70
N PHE A 36 3.43 8.30 -1.58
CA PHE A 36 4.36 8.80 -0.57
C PHE A 36 4.41 7.81 0.58
N GLY A 37 5.58 7.56 1.16
CA GLY A 37 5.59 6.68 2.32
C GLY A 37 6.92 6.56 3.04
N ILE A 38 6.88 5.83 4.15
CA ILE A 38 8.06 5.27 4.81
C ILE A 38 7.98 3.76 4.68
N VAL A 39 9.02 3.16 4.10
CA VAL A 39 9.07 1.71 3.87
C VAL A 39 9.20 0.97 5.20
N GLY A 40 8.37 -0.06 5.38
CA GLY A 40 8.60 -1.10 6.37
C GLY A 40 7.93 -2.41 5.95
N ILE A 41 8.42 -3.51 6.51
CA ILE A 41 8.10 -4.89 6.09
C ILE A 41 6.62 -5.14 5.80
N PRO A 42 5.65 -4.66 6.63
CA PRO A 42 4.24 -4.95 6.39
C PRO A 42 3.65 -4.33 5.11
N VAL A 43 4.24 -3.25 4.60
CA VAL A 43 3.69 -2.47 3.47
C VAL A 43 4.60 -2.45 2.24
N THR A 44 5.80 -3.03 2.33
CA THR A 44 6.77 -3.07 1.24
C THR A 44 6.19 -3.71 -0.03
N GLU A 45 5.45 -4.81 0.10
CA GLU A 45 4.86 -5.52 -1.04
C GLU A 45 3.90 -4.64 -1.85
N ILE A 46 3.16 -3.74 -1.19
CA ILE A 46 2.25 -2.80 -1.85
C ILE A 46 3.05 -1.76 -2.62
N ALA A 47 4.11 -1.21 -2.02
CA ALA A 47 4.98 -0.25 -2.69
C ALA A 47 5.64 -0.85 -3.94
N VAL A 48 6.16 -2.07 -3.84
CA VAL A 48 6.77 -2.80 -4.96
C VAL A 48 5.73 -3.02 -6.07
N ALA A 49 4.57 -3.56 -5.75
CA ALA A 49 3.50 -3.80 -6.73
C ALA A 49 3.01 -2.49 -7.39
N ALA A 50 2.94 -1.39 -6.64
CA ALA A 50 2.57 -0.08 -7.17
C ALA A 50 3.63 0.46 -8.15
N GLN A 51 4.92 0.29 -7.82
CA GLN A 51 6.02 0.65 -8.70
C GLN A 51 6.03 -0.16 -10.00
N GLU A 52 5.74 -1.47 -9.93
CA GLU A 52 5.59 -2.33 -11.11
C GLU A 52 4.50 -1.83 -12.08
N LEU A 53 3.44 -1.22 -11.55
CA LEU A 53 2.35 -0.62 -12.35
C LEU A 53 2.60 0.86 -12.72
N GLY A 54 3.81 1.36 -12.49
CA GLY A 54 4.24 2.71 -12.86
C GLY A 54 3.75 3.81 -11.92
N ILE A 55 3.33 3.49 -10.70
CA ILE A 55 3.10 4.48 -9.65
C ILE A 55 4.45 4.89 -9.06
N ARG A 56 4.75 6.19 -9.05
CA ARG A 56 6.02 6.69 -8.54
C ARG A 56 6.01 6.71 -7.02
N TYR A 57 6.79 5.81 -6.42
CA TYR A 57 7.03 5.80 -4.98
C TYR A 57 8.03 6.90 -4.59
N ILE A 58 7.69 7.69 -3.57
CA ILE A 58 8.53 8.74 -2.99
C ILE A 58 8.73 8.43 -1.51
N GLY A 59 9.93 7.97 -1.19
CA GLY A 59 10.34 7.67 0.18
C GLY A 59 10.58 8.95 0.98
N MET A 60 9.92 9.05 2.12
CA MET A 60 10.05 10.17 3.06
C MET A 60 10.77 9.74 4.34
N ARG A 61 11.14 10.71 5.17
CA ARG A 61 11.80 10.47 6.47
C ARG A 61 10.88 10.65 7.68
N ASN A 62 9.69 11.20 7.49
CA ASN A 62 8.69 11.45 8.53
C ASN A 62 7.28 11.21 7.96
N GLU A 63 6.46 10.43 8.65
CA GLU A 63 5.09 10.10 8.23
C GLU A 63 4.14 11.31 8.23
N GLN A 64 4.42 12.34 9.03
CA GLN A 64 3.72 13.62 8.95
C GLN A 64 3.95 14.28 7.58
N ALA A 65 5.18 14.23 7.06
CA ALA A 65 5.47 14.77 5.73
C ALA A 65 4.81 13.93 4.63
N VAL A 66 4.74 12.61 4.80
CA VAL A 66 4.02 11.71 3.88
C VAL A 66 2.57 12.14 3.73
N SER A 67 1.85 12.25 4.84
CA SER A 67 0.42 12.55 4.84
C SER A 67 0.12 13.96 4.32
N MET A 68 0.96 14.94 4.62
CA MET A 68 0.82 16.31 4.12
C MET A 68 1.05 16.43 2.61
N ASP A 69 2.08 15.76 2.05
CA ASP A 69 2.36 15.84 0.61
C ASP A 69 1.36 15.01 -0.22
N ALA A 70 0.96 13.84 0.32
CA ALA A 70 -0.12 13.04 -0.26
C ALA A 70 -1.43 13.83 -0.34
N GLY A 71 -1.79 14.58 0.72
CA GLY A 71 -3.01 15.40 0.75
C GLY A 71 -3.01 16.60 -0.21
N ARG A 72 -1.85 16.99 -0.76
CA ARG A 72 -1.74 18.08 -1.75
C ARG A 72 -1.88 17.62 -3.20
N ARG A 73 -1.83 16.30 -3.44
CA ARG A 73 -1.93 15.71 -4.77
C ARG A 73 -3.21 14.89 -4.82
N MET A 74 -4.12 15.22 -5.72
CA MET A 74 -5.38 14.49 -5.87
C MET A 74 -5.42 13.83 -7.25
N PRO A 75 -5.51 12.48 -7.34
CA PRO A 75 -5.48 11.51 -6.24
C PRO A 75 -4.04 11.26 -5.73
N GLY A 76 -3.89 11.17 -4.40
CA GLY A 76 -2.60 10.99 -3.72
C GLY A 76 -2.68 9.89 -2.68
N VAL A 77 -1.60 9.12 -2.52
CA VAL A 77 -1.56 7.97 -1.61
C VAL A 77 -0.49 8.16 -0.54
N CYS A 78 -0.91 8.01 0.72
CA CYS A 78 -0.06 7.95 1.90
C CYS A 78 0.10 6.49 2.33
N LEU A 79 1.30 5.93 2.22
CA LEU A 79 1.65 4.57 2.63
C LEU A 79 2.51 4.59 3.89
N VAL A 80 1.95 4.13 5.01
CA VAL A 80 2.64 4.08 6.31
C VAL A 80 2.48 2.71 6.96
N VAL A 81 3.45 2.34 7.79
CA VAL A 81 3.42 1.09 8.56
C VAL A 81 2.40 1.17 9.69
N SER A 82 1.92 0.00 10.12
CA SER A 82 1.12 -0.12 11.34
C SER A 82 1.90 0.33 12.58
N GLY A 83 1.18 0.77 13.62
CA GLY A 83 1.76 1.26 14.86
C GLY A 83 2.08 2.77 14.82
N PRO A 84 3.29 3.21 15.21
CA PRO A 84 3.62 4.64 15.30
C PRO A 84 3.43 5.40 13.99
N GLY A 85 3.75 4.78 12.85
CA GLY A 85 3.64 5.41 11.54
C GLY A 85 2.21 5.84 11.20
N LEU A 86 1.21 5.02 11.57
CA LEU A 86 -0.20 5.37 11.43
C LEU A 86 -0.56 6.60 12.29
N ILE A 87 -0.15 6.61 13.55
CA ILE A 87 -0.45 7.71 14.48
C ILE A 87 0.18 9.02 14.01
N HIS A 88 1.42 8.98 13.51
CA HIS A 88 2.10 10.15 12.96
C HIS A 88 1.42 10.68 11.68
N ALA A 89 0.80 9.82 10.89
CA ALA A 89 0.08 10.24 9.68
C ALA A 89 -1.31 10.86 9.95
N LEU A 90 -1.90 10.61 11.13
CA LEU A 90 -3.26 11.09 11.46
C LEU A 90 -3.42 12.60 11.32
N GLY A 91 -2.43 13.39 11.73
CA GLY A 91 -2.48 14.85 11.64
C GLY A 91 -2.61 15.35 10.20
N GLY A 92 -1.83 14.80 9.27
CA GLY A 92 -1.91 15.15 7.85
C GLY A 92 -3.18 14.63 7.18
N MET A 93 -3.67 13.45 7.58
CA MET A 93 -4.97 12.94 7.12
C MET A 93 -6.14 13.82 7.58
N ALA A 94 -6.15 14.24 8.84
CA ALA A 94 -7.15 15.16 9.36
C ALA A 94 -7.12 16.50 8.61
N ASN A 95 -5.93 17.04 8.34
CA ASN A 95 -5.77 18.24 7.53
C ASN A 95 -6.31 18.05 6.10
N ALA A 96 -6.02 16.92 5.44
CA ALA A 96 -6.54 16.62 4.12
C ALA A 96 -8.08 16.50 4.11
N ASN A 97 -8.68 15.96 5.16
CA ASN A 97 -10.13 15.85 5.33
C ASN A 97 -10.82 17.19 5.62
N MET A 98 -10.13 18.16 6.20
CA MET A 98 -10.70 19.48 6.48
C MET A 98 -10.56 20.46 5.31
N ASN A 99 -9.58 20.24 4.44
CA ASN A 99 -9.22 21.12 3.33
C ASN A 99 -9.57 20.52 1.95
N CYS A 100 -10.51 19.58 1.91
CA CYS A 100 -11.02 18.99 0.68
C CYS A 100 -12.22 19.76 0.11
#